data_AF-A0A2I3G600-F1
#
_entry.id   AF-A0A2I3G600-F1
#
_cell.length_a   1.000
_cell.length_b   1.000
_cell.length_c   1.000
_cell.angle_alpha   90.00
_cell.angle_beta   90.00
_cell.angle_gamma   90.00
#
_symmetry.space_group_name_H-M   'P 1'
#
loop_
_entity.id
_entity.type
_entity.pdbx_description
1 polymer ?
#
loop_
_entity_poly.entity_id
_entity_poly.type
_entity_poly.pdbx_seq_one_letter_code
_entity_poly.pdbx_strand_id
1 'polypeptide(L)'
;MLPCASCLPGSLLLWALLLLLLGSASPQDSEESDSYTECTDGYEWDPDSQHCRDIDECRYRYCQHRCVNLPGSFRCQCEPGFQLGPNNRSCVDVNECDMGAPCEQRCFNSYGTFLCRCHQGYELHRDGFSCSDIDECSYSSYLCQYRCVNEPGRFSCHCPQGYQLLATRLCQDIDECESGAHQCSEAQTCVNFHGGYRCVDTNRCVEPYIQVSDNRCLCPASNPLCREQPSSIVHRYMTITSERSVPADVFQIQATSVYPGAYNAFQIRAGNSQGDFYIRQINNVSAMLVLARPVTGPREYVLDLEMVTMNSLMSYRASSVLRLTVFVGAYTF
;
A
#
# COMPACT_ATOMS: atom_id res chain seq x y z
N MET A 1 56.25 -41.92 -30.13
CA MET A 1 56.54 -43.36 -30.04
C MET A 1 55.21 -44.11 -30.05
N LEU A 2 54.97 -44.94 -31.06
CA LEU A 2 54.06 -46.10 -30.99
C LEU A 2 54.81 -47.27 -30.30
N PRO A 3 54.19 -48.42 -29.94
CA PRO A 3 52.80 -48.91 -30.15
C PRO A 3 52.04 -49.12 -28.80
N CYS A 4 50.75 -49.46 -28.67
CA CYS A 4 49.75 -50.22 -29.45
C CYS A 4 49.74 -51.77 -29.23
N ALA A 5 48.67 -52.29 -28.60
CA ALA A 5 48.06 -53.65 -28.69
C ALA A 5 47.14 -53.84 -27.46
N SER A 6 45.79 -53.82 -27.46
CA SER A 6 44.74 -54.42 -28.31
C SER A 6 44.71 -55.96 -28.34
N CYS A 7 43.71 -56.57 -27.66
CA CYS A 7 42.89 -57.70 -28.17
C CYS A 7 41.71 -58.05 -27.22
N LEU A 8 40.50 -57.68 -27.64
CA LEU A 8 39.27 -58.49 -27.51
C LEU A 8 39.33 -59.61 -28.59
N PRO A 9 38.47 -60.68 -28.65
CA PRO A 9 37.02 -60.68 -28.36
C PRO A 9 36.40 -62.03 -27.89
N GLY A 10 35.06 -62.17 -27.96
CA GLY A 10 34.32 -63.46 -27.98
C GLY A 10 33.70 -63.87 -26.64
N SER A 11 32.38 -63.90 -26.36
CA SER A 11 31.13 -64.04 -27.14
C SER A 11 30.64 -65.50 -27.32
N LEU A 12 29.42 -65.80 -26.82
CA LEU A 12 28.56 -66.97 -27.11
C LEU A 12 29.10 -68.34 -26.58
N LEU A 13 28.35 -69.44 -26.43
CA LEU A 13 26.93 -69.76 -26.19
C LEU A 13 26.83 -71.26 -25.77
N LEU A 14 25.69 -71.67 -25.21
CA LEU A 14 25.06 -73.01 -25.25
C LEU A 14 25.75 -74.32 -24.72
N TRP A 15 25.02 -74.95 -23.79
CA TRP A 15 24.53 -76.35 -23.77
C TRP A 15 25.49 -77.59 -23.76
N ALA A 16 25.51 -78.22 -22.59
CA ALA A 16 24.88 -79.54 -22.31
C ALA A 16 25.64 -80.89 -22.55
N LEU A 17 25.09 -81.94 -21.90
CA LEU A 17 25.38 -83.39 -22.00
C LEU A 17 26.75 -83.89 -21.45
N LEU A 18 26.88 -85.11 -20.88
CA LEU A 18 25.94 -86.08 -20.28
C LEU A 18 26.68 -87.24 -19.57
N LEU A 19 26.20 -87.68 -18.39
CA LEU A 19 26.21 -89.04 -17.79
C LEU A 19 27.48 -89.94 -17.68
N LEU A 20 27.26 -91.04 -16.92
CA LEU A 20 28.01 -92.32 -16.82
C LEU A 20 29.14 -92.36 -15.75
N LEU A 21 29.26 -93.33 -14.82
CA LEU A 21 28.55 -94.59 -14.45
C LEU A 21 28.58 -94.73 -12.89
N LEU A 22 27.91 -95.65 -12.14
CA LEU A 22 26.89 -96.71 -12.35
C LEU A 22 26.24 -97.09 -10.99
N GLY A 23 25.14 -97.86 -11.00
CA GLY A 23 24.75 -98.81 -9.94
C GLY A 23 23.63 -98.38 -8.97
N SER A 24 22.53 -99.09 -8.74
CA SER A 24 21.78 -100.14 -9.45
C SER A 24 20.69 -100.69 -8.49
N ALA A 25 19.45 -100.79 -8.97
CA ALA A 25 18.37 -101.66 -8.50
C ALA A 25 17.66 -101.42 -7.13
N SER A 26 16.36 -101.17 -7.24
CA SER A 26 15.23 -101.33 -6.29
C SER A 26 15.02 -102.84 -5.92
N PRO A 27 13.93 -103.30 -5.24
CA PRO A 27 12.72 -102.59 -4.77
C PRO A 27 12.17 -102.99 -3.37
N GLN A 28 11.16 -102.26 -2.87
CA GLN A 28 9.85 -102.83 -2.50
C GLN A 28 8.80 -101.75 -2.20
N ASP A 29 7.54 -102.06 -2.49
CA ASP A 29 6.39 -101.15 -2.42
C ASP A 29 5.85 -100.93 -1.01
N SER A 30 5.48 -99.69 -0.72
CA SER A 30 4.24 -99.38 0.02
C SER A 30 3.84 -97.93 -0.26
N GLU A 31 2.78 -97.74 -1.06
CA GLU A 31 2.04 -96.47 -1.05
C GLU A 31 1.38 -96.33 0.33
N GLU A 32 1.98 -95.55 1.22
CA GLU A 32 1.34 -95.12 2.45
C GLU A 32 1.13 -93.60 2.38
N SER A 33 -0.13 -93.20 2.49
CA SER A 33 -0.58 -91.82 2.36
C SER A 33 -0.20 -91.02 3.60
N ASP A 34 1.02 -90.49 3.65
CA ASP A 34 1.43 -89.51 4.65
C ASP A 34 0.58 -88.22 4.49
N SER A 35 -0.49 -88.16 5.27
CA SER A 35 -1.34 -86.98 5.46
C SER A 35 -0.58 -85.93 6.25
N TYR A 36 0.35 -85.22 5.60
CA TYR A 36 0.97 -84.02 6.14
C TYR A 36 -0.10 -82.95 6.33
N THR A 37 -0.60 -82.80 7.56
CA THR A 37 -1.48 -81.72 8.00
C THR A 37 -0.67 -80.42 8.20
N GLU A 38 0.10 -80.04 7.18
CA GLU A 38 0.97 -78.87 7.18
C GLU A 38 0.54 -77.94 6.04
N CYS A 39 -0.16 -76.87 6.41
CA CYS A 39 -0.59 -75.85 5.46
C CYS A 39 0.61 -75.02 5.00
N THR A 40 0.60 -74.59 3.74
CA THR A 40 1.59 -73.66 3.21
C THR A 40 1.57 -72.32 3.96
N ASP A 41 2.71 -71.63 4.02
CA ASP A 41 2.82 -70.29 4.63
C ASP A 41 1.67 -69.36 4.21
N GLY A 42 1.05 -68.70 5.19
CA GLY A 42 -0.14 -67.86 5.00
C GLY A 42 -1.48 -68.59 5.15
N TYR A 43 -1.50 -69.91 5.40
CA TYR A 43 -2.72 -70.69 5.62
C TYR A 43 -2.70 -71.40 6.98
N GLU A 44 -3.87 -71.51 7.61
CA GLU A 44 -4.09 -72.26 8.86
C GLU A 44 -5.05 -73.44 8.64
N TRP A 45 -4.86 -74.51 9.42
CA TRP A 45 -5.73 -75.69 9.34
C TRP A 45 -7.07 -75.43 10.03
N ASP A 46 -8.17 -75.58 9.28
CA ASP A 46 -9.53 -75.50 9.81
C ASP A 46 -10.05 -76.92 10.12
N PRO A 47 -10.21 -77.29 11.41
CA PRO A 47 -10.57 -78.66 11.80
C PRO A 47 -12.04 -79.02 11.51
N ASP A 48 -12.92 -78.03 11.33
CA ASP A 48 -14.35 -78.25 11.06
C ASP A 48 -14.60 -78.53 9.57
N SER A 49 -13.81 -77.90 8.69
CA SER A 49 -13.87 -78.08 7.24
C SER A 49 -12.80 -79.02 6.65
N GLN A 50 -11.82 -79.44 7.45
CA GLN A 50 -10.70 -80.33 7.05
C GLN A 50 -9.89 -79.80 5.84
N HIS A 51 -9.75 -78.48 5.76
CA HIS A 51 -9.03 -77.79 4.71
C HIS A 51 -8.15 -76.67 5.28
N CYS A 52 -7.06 -76.36 4.58
CA CYS A 52 -6.27 -75.17 4.86
C CYS A 52 -7.05 -73.93 4.43
N ARG A 53 -7.42 -73.07 5.39
CA ARG A 53 -8.02 -71.77 5.12
C ARG A 53 -6.96 -70.68 5.17
N ASP A 54 -7.20 -69.64 4.39
CA ASP A 54 -6.38 -68.44 4.34
C ASP A 54 -6.36 -67.72 5.70
N ILE A 55 -5.18 -67.30 6.18
CA ILE A 55 -5.06 -66.54 7.43
C ILE A 55 -5.46 -65.09 7.15
N ASP A 56 -6.60 -64.65 7.68
CA ASP A 56 -7.07 -63.25 7.54
C ASP A 56 -6.22 -62.30 8.42
N GLU A 57 -5.05 -61.92 7.92
CA GLU A 57 -4.09 -61.06 8.62
C GLU A 57 -4.67 -59.67 8.92
N CYS A 58 -5.67 -59.24 8.15
CA CYS A 58 -6.35 -57.97 8.38
C CYS A 58 -7.11 -57.91 9.71
N ARG A 59 -7.47 -59.06 10.32
CA ARG A 59 -8.04 -59.12 11.68
C ARG A 59 -7.07 -58.66 12.77
N TYR A 60 -5.77 -58.77 12.52
CA TYR A 60 -4.71 -58.52 13.51
C TYR A 60 -4.07 -57.12 13.38
N ARG A 61 -4.66 -56.22 12.57
CA ARG A 61 -4.21 -54.83 12.36
C ARG A 61 -2.74 -54.70 11.93
N TYR A 62 -2.29 -55.59 11.04
CA TYR A 62 -0.92 -55.61 10.53
C TYR A 62 -0.54 -54.43 9.59
N CYS A 63 -1.49 -53.57 9.23
CA CYS A 63 -1.32 -52.37 8.40
C CYS A 63 -1.68 -51.10 9.18
N GLN A 64 -1.00 -49.99 8.91
CA GLN A 64 -1.30 -48.69 9.52
C GLN A 64 -2.61 -48.09 9.01
N HIS A 65 -2.86 -48.14 7.71
CA HIS A 65 -4.08 -47.66 7.05
C HIS A 65 -4.92 -48.87 6.61
N ARG A 66 -5.25 -49.01 5.32
CA ARG A 66 -6.11 -50.08 4.82
C ARG A 66 -5.34 -51.40 4.65
N CYS A 67 -5.92 -52.49 5.13
CA CYS A 67 -5.45 -53.84 4.85
C CYS A 67 -6.33 -54.50 3.77
N VAL A 68 -5.70 -55.28 2.88
CA VAL A 68 -6.38 -56.13 1.90
C VAL A 68 -5.83 -57.54 2.02
N ASN A 69 -6.67 -58.46 2.45
CA ASN A 69 -6.38 -59.88 2.55
C ASN A 69 -6.35 -60.51 1.16
N LEU A 70 -5.41 -61.42 0.89
CA LEU A 70 -5.24 -62.14 -0.37
C LEU A 70 -4.94 -63.61 -0.05
N PRO A 71 -5.22 -64.57 -0.96
CA PRO A 71 -4.87 -65.97 -0.71
C PRO A 71 -3.36 -66.16 -0.45
N GLY A 72 -3.01 -66.57 0.77
CA GLY A 72 -1.64 -66.81 1.25
C GLY A 72 -0.82 -65.57 1.59
N SER A 73 -1.43 -64.37 1.66
CA SER A 73 -0.72 -63.14 2.01
C SER A 73 -1.66 -61.94 2.21
N PHE A 74 -1.17 -60.84 2.76
CA PHE A 74 -1.87 -59.56 2.76
C PHE A 74 -1.06 -58.47 2.05
N ARG A 75 -1.74 -57.39 1.68
CA ARG A 75 -1.09 -56.14 1.30
C ARG A 75 -1.70 -54.96 2.06
N CYS A 76 -0.84 -54.03 2.45
CA CYS A 76 -1.26 -52.75 2.98
C CYS A 76 -1.44 -51.72 1.87
N GLN A 77 -2.45 -50.87 2.01
CA GLN A 77 -2.74 -49.75 1.12
C GLN A 77 -2.81 -48.48 1.97
N CYS A 78 -2.18 -47.42 1.48
CA CYS A 78 -2.21 -46.11 2.12
C CYS A 78 -3.35 -45.27 1.54
N GLU A 79 -3.98 -44.46 2.39
CA GLU A 79 -4.91 -43.41 1.97
C GLU A 79 -4.20 -42.38 1.05
N PRO A 80 -4.95 -41.58 0.27
CA PRO A 80 -4.38 -40.48 -0.54
C PRO A 80 -3.52 -39.53 0.30
N GLY A 81 -2.46 -38.97 -0.28
CA GLY A 81 -1.45 -38.18 0.44
C GLY A 81 -0.38 -39.02 1.16
N PHE A 82 -0.44 -40.35 1.09
CA PHE A 82 0.53 -41.24 1.74
C PHE A 82 1.07 -42.30 0.79
N GLN A 83 2.34 -42.67 0.98
CA GLN A 83 3.03 -43.75 0.27
C GLN A 83 3.47 -44.86 1.23
N LEU A 84 3.64 -46.07 0.70
CA LEU A 84 4.00 -47.22 1.52
C LEU A 84 5.47 -47.12 1.96
N GLY A 85 5.71 -47.23 3.26
CA GLY A 85 7.05 -47.21 3.85
C GLY A 85 7.84 -48.49 3.60
N PRO A 86 9.16 -48.50 3.90
CA PRO A 86 10.08 -49.59 3.55
C PRO A 86 9.80 -50.94 4.23
N ASN A 87 8.88 -51.00 5.21
CA ASN A 87 8.42 -52.21 5.87
C ASN A 87 7.15 -52.81 5.23
N ASN A 88 6.65 -52.22 4.13
CA ASN A 88 5.39 -52.55 3.46
C ASN A 88 4.13 -52.53 4.34
N ARG A 89 4.16 -51.86 5.50
CA ARG A 89 3.10 -51.89 6.54
C ARG A 89 2.70 -50.52 7.08
N SER A 90 3.68 -49.63 7.26
CA SER A 90 3.45 -48.23 7.64
C SER A 90 3.27 -47.34 6.42
N CYS A 91 2.51 -46.26 6.57
CA CYS A 91 2.28 -45.26 5.55
C CYS A 91 3.00 -43.97 5.95
N VAL A 92 3.89 -43.50 5.07
CA VAL A 92 4.62 -42.24 5.25
C VAL A 92 3.97 -41.16 4.41
N ASP A 93 3.95 -39.96 4.97
CA ASP A 93 3.43 -38.75 4.34
C ASP A 93 4.14 -38.47 3.01
N VAL A 94 3.38 -38.09 1.97
CA VAL A 94 3.93 -37.65 0.68
C VAL A 94 4.09 -36.15 0.74
N ASN A 95 5.32 -35.65 0.63
CA ASN A 95 5.53 -34.20 0.50
C ASN A 95 5.20 -33.75 -0.93
N GLU A 96 3.97 -33.29 -1.18
CA GLU A 96 3.59 -32.82 -2.52
C GLU A 96 4.37 -31.57 -2.94
N CYS A 97 4.89 -30.77 -1.99
CA CYS A 97 5.72 -29.61 -2.32
C CYS A 97 7.02 -30.01 -3.03
N ASP A 98 7.65 -31.13 -2.62
CA ASP A 98 8.86 -31.66 -3.28
C ASP A 98 8.53 -32.28 -4.65
N MET A 99 7.27 -32.64 -4.88
CA MET A 99 6.77 -33.20 -6.14
C MET A 99 6.25 -32.13 -7.13
N GLY A 100 6.36 -30.84 -6.79
CA GLY A 100 5.90 -29.74 -7.64
C GLY A 100 4.41 -29.43 -7.49
N ALA A 101 3.91 -29.36 -6.25
CA ALA A 101 2.55 -28.92 -5.94
C ALA A 101 2.15 -27.63 -6.69
N PRO A 102 0.89 -27.48 -7.12
CA PRO A 102 0.40 -26.39 -7.97
C PRO A 102 0.27 -25.02 -7.26
N CYS A 103 0.97 -24.79 -6.15
CA CYS A 103 0.96 -23.50 -5.46
C CYS A 103 1.68 -22.43 -6.27
N GLU A 104 1.04 -21.28 -6.49
CA GLU A 104 1.64 -20.18 -7.25
C GLU A 104 2.87 -19.57 -6.56
N GLN A 105 2.84 -19.47 -5.21
CA GLN A 105 3.84 -18.72 -4.44
C GLN A 105 4.56 -19.57 -3.39
N ARG A 106 3.85 -20.08 -2.37
CA ARG A 106 4.46 -20.91 -1.31
C ARG A 106 3.65 -22.16 -1.06
N CYS A 107 4.32 -23.31 -1.04
CA CYS A 107 3.77 -24.59 -0.61
C CYS A 107 4.22 -24.91 0.82
N PHE A 108 3.33 -25.50 1.60
CA PHE A 108 3.60 -26.04 2.93
C PHE A 108 3.06 -27.47 2.99
N ASN A 109 3.94 -28.43 3.25
CA ASN A 109 3.53 -29.80 3.45
C ASN A 109 2.77 -29.95 4.79
N SER A 110 1.75 -30.79 4.82
CA SER A 110 1.01 -31.13 6.04
C SER A 110 0.57 -32.60 6.01
N TYR A 111 0.15 -33.14 7.15
CA TYR A 111 -0.09 -34.58 7.24
C TYR A 111 -1.29 -35.02 6.37
N GLY A 112 -1.01 -35.72 5.28
CA GLY A 112 -1.96 -36.25 4.30
C GLY A 112 -2.45 -35.25 3.24
N THR A 113 -1.84 -34.06 3.13
CA THR A 113 -2.17 -33.03 2.13
C THR A 113 -1.16 -31.89 2.18
N PHE A 114 -1.08 -31.05 1.15
CA PHE A 114 -0.36 -29.78 1.20
C PHE A 114 -1.32 -28.58 1.37
N LEU A 115 -0.75 -27.43 1.70
CA LEU A 115 -1.42 -26.13 1.82
C LEU A 115 -0.62 -25.07 1.07
N CYS A 116 -1.25 -24.34 0.16
CA CYS A 116 -0.66 -23.16 -0.46
C CYS A 116 -0.88 -21.92 0.41
N ARG A 117 0.09 -21.00 0.39
CA ARG A 117 -0.04 -19.67 1.00
C ARG A 117 0.65 -18.62 0.13
N CYS A 118 0.14 -17.41 0.18
CA CYS A 118 0.71 -16.29 -0.55
C CYS A 118 1.77 -15.54 0.27
N HIS A 119 2.54 -14.69 -0.41
CA HIS A 119 3.42 -13.71 0.20
C HIS A 119 2.61 -12.61 0.92
N GLN A 120 3.29 -11.79 1.71
CA GLN A 120 2.67 -10.61 2.31
C GLN A 120 2.19 -9.66 1.20
N GLY A 121 0.99 -9.08 1.37
CA GLY A 121 0.34 -8.25 0.35
C GLY A 121 -0.51 -9.02 -0.67
N TYR A 122 -0.61 -10.35 -0.55
CA TYR A 122 -1.41 -11.20 -1.43
C TYR A 122 -2.41 -12.05 -0.63
N GLU A 123 -3.59 -12.28 -1.21
CA GLU A 123 -4.61 -13.19 -0.68
C GLU A 123 -4.72 -14.47 -1.52
N LEU A 124 -5.04 -15.58 -0.86
CA LEU A 124 -5.20 -16.89 -1.53
C LEU A 124 -6.56 -16.94 -2.21
N HIS A 125 -6.56 -17.28 -3.49
CA HIS A 125 -7.77 -17.38 -4.29
C HIS A 125 -8.64 -18.57 -3.85
N ARG A 126 -9.91 -18.59 -4.30
CA ARG A 126 -10.90 -19.62 -3.94
C ARG A 126 -10.56 -21.03 -4.44
N ASP A 127 -9.62 -21.15 -5.37
CA ASP A 127 -9.09 -22.44 -5.83
C ASP A 127 -8.15 -23.08 -4.80
N GLY A 128 -7.61 -22.31 -3.85
CA GLY A 128 -6.65 -22.77 -2.85
C GLY A 128 -5.19 -22.83 -3.36
N PHE A 129 -4.92 -22.33 -4.57
CA PHE A 129 -3.62 -22.46 -5.25
C PHE A 129 -3.04 -21.14 -5.75
N SER A 130 -3.88 -20.27 -6.32
CA SER A 130 -3.48 -18.99 -6.91
C SER A 130 -3.47 -17.86 -5.88
N CYS A 131 -2.71 -16.81 -6.15
CA CYS A 131 -2.53 -15.67 -5.25
C CYS A 131 -2.85 -14.35 -5.95
N SER A 132 -3.91 -13.68 -5.52
CA SER A 132 -4.24 -12.34 -5.99
C SER A 132 -3.61 -11.28 -5.11
N ASP A 133 -3.11 -10.22 -5.73
CA ASP A 133 -2.63 -9.02 -5.05
C ASP A 133 -3.79 -8.34 -4.28
N ILE A 134 -3.52 -7.87 -3.06
CA ILE A 134 -4.53 -7.18 -2.23
C ILE A 134 -4.50 -5.70 -2.61
N ASP A 135 -5.47 -5.24 -3.41
CA ASP A 135 -5.60 -3.82 -3.75
C ASP A 135 -6.01 -2.99 -2.52
N GLU A 136 -5.02 -2.59 -1.72
CA GLU A 136 -5.25 -1.85 -0.48
C GLU A 136 -5.97 -0.51 -0.74
N CYS A 137 -5.68 0.12 -1.88
CA CYS A 137 -6.32 1.37 -2.31
C CYS A 137 -7.83 1.22 -2.51
N SER A 138 -8.31 0.01 -2.87
CA SER A 138 -9.75 -0.28 -2.99
C SER A 138 -10.48 -0.41 -1.65
N TYR A 139 -9.78 -0.82 -0.57
CA TYR A 139 -10.39 -1.06 0.75
C TYR A 139 -10.60 0.21 1.58
N SER A 140 -9.76 1.24 1.42
CA SER A 140 -9.88 2.47 2.21
C SER A 140 -9.30 3.71 1.53
N SER A 141 -10.16 4.72 1.34
CA SER A 141 -9.78 6.05 0.87
C SER A 141 -8.89 6.84 1.84
N TYR A 142 -8.73 6.38 3.09
CA TYR A 142 -7.96 7.06 4.13
C TYR A 142 -6.50 6.59 4.24
N LEU A 143 -6.04 5.69 3.35
CA LEU A 143 -4.66 5.18 3.38
C LEU A 143 -3.60 6.23 3.02
N CYS A 144 -3.95 7.17 2.16
CA CYS A 144 -3.10 8.25 1.65
C CYS A 144 -3.91 9.56 1.66
N GLN A 145 -3.28 10.71 1.93
CA GLN A 145 -4.01 11.98 1.96
C GLN A 145 -4.49 12.46 0.58
N TYR A 146 -3.79 12.10 -0.50
CA TYR A 146 -4.12 12.52 -1.86
C TYR A 146 -4.37 11.36 -2.82
N ARG A 147 -3.32 10.65 -3.24
CA ARG A 147 -3.41 9.57 -4.23
C ARG A 147 -2.78 8.29 -3.71
N CYS A 148 -3.56 7.22 -3.66
CA CYS A 148 -3.08 5.86 -3.48
C CYS A 148 -2.81 5.23 -4.86
N VAL A 149 -1.74 4.45 -4.97
CA VAL A 149 -1.42 3.62 -6.14
C VAL A 149 -1.14 2.22 -5.63
N ASN A 150 -1.87 1.24 -6.14
CA ASN A 150 -1.65 -0.16 -5.83
C ASN A 150 -0.45 -0.71 -6.62
N GLU A 151 0.40 -1.50 -5.98
CA GLU A 151 1.60 -2.13 -6.56
C GLU A 151 1.65 -3.61 -6.15
N PRO A 152 2.35 -4.50 -6.86
CA PRO A 152 2.36 -5.93 -6.50
C PRO A 152 2.94 -6.19 -5.10
N GLY A 153 2.08 -6.59 -4.16
CA GLY A 153 2.36 -6.91 -2.76
C GLY A 153 2.41 -5.72 -1.79
N ARG A 154 2.00 -4.52 -2.22
CA ARG A 154 2.03 -3.28 -1.42
C ARG A 154 1.39 -2.11 -2.16
N PHE A 155 1.11 -1.02 -1.45
CA PHE A 155 0.77 0.27 -2.09
C PHE A 155 1.87 1.33 -1.97
N SER A 156 1.68 2.42 -2.70
CA SER A 156 2.44 3.66 -2.57
C SER A 156 1.51 4.88 -2.55
N CYS A 157 1.78 5.80 -1.63
CA CYS A 157 1.10 7.10 -1.60
C CYS A 157 1.86 8.11 -2.44
N HIS A 158 1.14 8.98 -3.14
CA HIS A 158 1.68 10.04 -3.96
C HIS A 158 1.03 11.37 -3.58
N CYS A 159 1.83 12.43 -3.56
CA CYS A 159 1.40 13.80 -3.36
C CYS A 159 1.32 14.56 -4.70
N PRO A 160 0.53 15.63 -4.78
CA PRO A 160 0.48 16.45 -5.97
C PRO A 160 1.75 17.29 -6.14
N GLN A 161 1.93 17.90 -7.31
CA GLN A 161 3.04 18.83 -7.57
C GLN A 161 3.01 19.99 -6.55
N GLY A 162 4.19 20.40 -6.08
CA GLY A 162 4.34 21.40 -5.01
C GLY A 162 4.28 20.82 -3.59
N TYR A 163 4.06 19.51 -3.43
CA TYR A 163 3.96 18.85 -2.13
C TYR A 163 4.89 17.64 -2.00
N GLN A 164 5.45 17.44 -0.81
CA GLN A 164 6.27 16.29 -0.44
C GLN A 164 5.49 15.30 0.44
N LEU A 165 5.77 14.01 0.28
CA LEU A 165 5.15 12.94 1.08
C LEU A 165 5.90 12.76 2.40
N LEU A 166 5.19 12.93 3.52
CA LEU A 166 5.69 12.62 4.86
C LEU A 166 5.55 11.12 5.19
N ALA A 167 6.34 10.65 6.16
CA ALA A 167 6.26 9.28 6.68
C ALA A 167 4.86 8.90 7.23
N THR A 168 4.06 9.92 7.61
CA THR A 168 2.66 9.78 8.03
C THR A 168 1.67 9.62 6.86
N ARG A 169 2.16 9.54 5.61
CA ARG A 169 1.36 9.51 4.36
C ARG A 169 0.53 10.78 4.10
N LEU A 170 0.91 11.85 4.78
CA LEU A 170 0.40 13.20 4.57
C LEU A 170 1.26 13.93 3.53
N CYS A 171 0.64 14.86 2.82
CA CYS A 171 1.28 15.74 1.87
C CYS A 171 1.54 17.09 2.54
N GLN A 172 2.81 17.46 2.63
CA GLN A 172 3.23 18.78 3.12
C GLN A 172 3.60 19.66 1.93
N ASP A 173 3.15 20.91 1.96
CA ASP A 173 3.60 21.96 1.05
C ASP A 173 5.14 22.08 1.06
N ILE A 174 5.74 22.23 -0.12
CA ILE A 174 7.19 22.46 -0.26
C ILE A 174 7.39 23.97 -0.25
N ASP A 175 7.90 24.53 0.84
CA ASP A 175 8.22 25.96 0.87
C ASP A 175 9.46 26.24 0.01
N GLU A 176 9.25 26.65 -1.25
CA GLU A 176 10.36 26.96 -2.16
C GLU A 176 11.10 28.25 -1.76
N CYS A 177 10.51 29.09 -0.91
CA CYS A 177 11.13 30.30 -0.38
C CYS A 177 12.09 29.98 0.78
N GLU A 178 11.73 29.06 1.70
CA GLU A 178 12.60 28.59 2.78
C GLU A 178 13.72 27.68 2.26
N SER A 179 13.40 26.78 1.32
CA SER A 179 14.38 25.85 0.74
C SER A 179 15.32 26.48 -0.29
N GLY A 180 15.06 27.71 -0.73
CA GLY A 180 15.85 28.39 -1.77
C GLY A 180 15.67 27.79 -3.18
N ALA A 181 14.64 26.97 -3.40
CA ALA A 181 14.32 26.37 -4.69
C ALA A 181 13.59 27.33 -5.65
N HIS A 182 13.22 28.53 -5.18
CA HIS A 182 12.53 29.56 -5.94
C HIS A 182 13.41 30.18 -7.05
N GLN A 183 12.79 30.56 -8.18
CA GLN A 183 13.46 31.18 -9.35
C GLN A 183 13.28 32.72 -9.38
N CYS A 184 13.26 33.36 -8.21
CA CYS A 184 13.05 34.81 -8.11
C CYS A 184 14.33 35.60 -8.36
N SER A 185 14.21 36.74 -9.02
CA SER A 185 15.32 37.67 -9.21
C SER A 185 15.65 38.45 -7.92
N GLU A 186 16.85 39.07 -7.85
CA GLU A 186 17.25 39.91 -6.71
C GLU A 186 16.31 41.11 -6.45
N ALA A 187 15.57 41.54 -7.48
CA ALA A 187 14.58 42.62 -7.38
C ALA A 187 13.19 42.12 -6.91
N GLN A 188 13.06 40.86 -6.50
CA GLN A 188 11.78 40.23 -6.15
C GLN A 188 11.84 39.56 -4.77
N THR A 189 10.75 39.63 -4.04
CA THR A 189 10.53 38.84 -2.82
C THR A 189 9.84 37.53 -3.19
N CYS A 190 10.27 36.41 -2.61
CA CYS A 190 9.55 35.15 -2.70
C CYS A 190 8.38 35.13 -1.71
N VAL A 191 7.22 34.63 -2.14
CA VAL A 191 6.03 34.40 -1.31
C VAL A 191 5.54 32.97 -1.56
N ASN A 192 5.58 32.13 -0.53
CA ASN A 192 5.07 30.76 -0.59
C ASN A 192 3.54 30.71 -0.45
N PHE A 193 2.90 29.71 -1.07
CA PHE A 193 1.49 29.38 -0.93
C PHE A 193 1.24 27.88 -1.16
N HIS A 194 0.05 27.38 -0.84
CA HIS A 194 -0.25 25.95 -0.95
C HIS A 194 -0.19 25.45 -2.40
N GLY A 195 0.84 24.66 -2.72
CA GLY A 195 1.15 24.13 -4.03
C GLY A 195 2.17 24.94 -4.84
N GLY A 196 2.87 25.90 -4.23
CA GLY A 196 4.06 26.53 -4.80
C GLY A 196 4.26 28.01 -4.42
N TYR A 197 5.22 28.66 -5.07
CA TYR A 197 5.63 30.03 -4.75
C TYR A 197 5.27 31.07 -5.83
N ARG A 198 5.35 32.34 -5.45
CA ARG A 198 5.33 33.48 -6.36
C ARG A 198 6.46 34.47 -6.08
N CYS A 199 7.11 34.90 -7.14
CA CYS A 199 8.01 36.05 -7.12
C CYS A 199 7.21 37.34 -7.28
N VAL A 200 7.35 38.26 -6.34
CA VAL A 200 6.62 39.53 -6.32
C VAL A 200 7.61 40.69 -6.14
N ASP A 201 7.63 41.61 -7.10
CA ASP A 201 8.60 42.71 -7.19
C ASP A 201 8.72 43.49 -5.88
N THR A 202 9.93 43.92 -5.51
CA THR A 202 10.15 44.66 -4.25
C THR A 202 9.48 46.03 -4.27
N ASN A 203 9.47 46.73 -5.41
CA ASN A 203 8.73 47.99 -5.58
C ASN A 203 7.35 47.76 -6.21
N ARG A 204 6.30 47.83 -5.38
CA ARG A 204 4.89 47.68 -5.79
C ARG A 204 4.08 48.99 -5.70
N CYS A 205 4.74 50.11 -5.39
CA CYS A 205 4.07 51.37 -5.19
C CYS A 205 3.92 52.11 -6.53
N VAL A 206 2.68 52.25 -6.99
CA VAL A 206 2.34 53.01 -8.19
C VAL A 206 2.14 54.48 -7.82
N GLU A 207 2.59 55.41 -8.66
CA GLU A 207 2.34 56.85 -8.50
C GLU A 207 0.84 57.12 -8.24
N PRO A 208 0.45 57.96 -7.26
CA PRO A 208 1.25 58.93 -6.49
C PRO A 208 1.91 58.38 -5.21
N TYR A 209 1.89 57.07 -4.97
CA TYR A 209 2.44 56.49 -3.76
C TYR A 209 3.97 56.39 -3.78
N ILE A 210 4.58 56.66 -2.62
CA ILE A 210 6.01 56.47 -2.39
C ILE A 210 6.21 55.24 -1.50
N GLN A 211 7.20 54.41 -1.85
CA GLN A 211 7.57 53.25 -1.05
C GLN A 211 8.30 53.67 0.23
N VAL A 212 7.90 53.07 1.35
CA VAL A 212 8.52 53.30 2.68
C VAL A 212 9.06 52.00 3.27
N SER A 213 8.54 50.85 2.85
CA SER A 213 9.19 49.54 2.99
C SER A 213 8.67 48.59 1.91
N ASP A 214 9.26 47.39 1.78
CA ASP A 214 8.95 46.36 0.77
C ASP A 214 7.45 46.07 0.60
N ASN A 215 6.68 46.23 1.67
CA ASN A 215 5.24 45.98 1.69
C ASN A 215 4.40 47.20 2.08
N ARG A 216 4.97 48.40 2.19
CA ARG A 216 4.25 49.62 2.61
C ARG A 216 4.51 50.82 1.70
N CYS A 217 3.41 51.30 1.12
CA CYS A 217 3.34 52.52 0.33
C CYS A 217 2.64 53.62 1.15
N LEU A 218 3.14 54.86 1.11
CA LEU A 218 2.47 56.04 1.69
C LEU A 218 2.09 57.04 0.59
N CYS A 219 0.97 57.73 0.77
CA CYS A 219 0.59 58.85 -0.07
C CYS A 219 0.98 60.16 0.64
N PRO A 220 1.96 60.94 0.14
CA PRO A 220 2.40 62.16 0.83
C PRO A 220 1.31 63.23 0.85
N ALA A 221 1.06 63.83 2.02
CA ALA A 221 0.07 64.91 2.19
C ALA A 221 0.41 66.19 1.38
N SER A 222 1.66 66.34 0.93
CA SER A 222 2.11 67.40 0.04
C SER A 222 1.74 67.17 -1.43
N ASN A 223 1.41 65.94 -1.84
CA ASN A 223 1.06 65.63 -3.22
C ASN A 223 -0.46 65.86 -3.43
N PRO A 224 -0.89 66.75 -4.34
CA PRO A 224 -2.32 67.01 -4.57
C PRO A 224 -3.10 65.78 -5.06
N LEU A 225 -2.44 64.84 -5.74
CA LEU A 225 -3.04 63.57 -6.19
C LEU A 225 -3.43 62.65 -5.03
N CYS A 226 -2.84 62.85 -3.84
CA CYS A 226 -3.12 62.05 -2.65
C CYS A 226 -4.36 62.50 -1.86
N ARG A 227 -4.99 63.64 -2.19
CA ARG A 227 -6.09 64.22 -1.39
C ARG A 227 -7.29 63.28 -1.21
N GLU A 228 -7.67 62.59 -2.28
CA GLU A 228 -8.81 61.65 -2.32
C GLU A 228 -8.37 60.18 -2.25
N GLN A 229 -7.09 59.91 -1.95
CA GLN A 229 -6.52 58.56 -1.93
C GLN A 229 -6.29 58.07 -0.50
N PRO A 230 -6.31 56.75 -0.26
CA PRO A 230 -5.85 56.17 1.02
C PRO A 230 -4.45 56.66 1.39
N SER A 231 -4.28 57.11 2.63
CA SER A 231 -3.01 57.63 3.17
C SER A 231 -1.88 56.60 3.14
N SER A 232 -2.22 55.31 3.21
CA SER A 232 -1.27 54.21 3.08
C SER A 232 -1.90 53.00 2.39
N ILE A 233 -1.07 52.24 1.68
CA ILE A 233 -1.37 50.90 1.18
C ILE A 233 -0.34 49.94 1.77
N VAL A 234 -0.81 48.89 2.44
CA VAL A 234 0.03 47.79 2.95
C VAL A 234 -0.30 46.53 2.16
N HIS A 235 0.72 45.85 1.63
CA HIS A 235 0.57 44.57 0.95
C HIS A 235 0.74 43.41 1.93
N ARG A 236 -0.15 42.42 1.87
CA ARG A 236 -0.01 41.14 2.59
C ARG A 236 -0.41 39.99 1.68
N TYR A 237 0.17 38.82 1.97
CA TYR A 237 -0.08 37.57 1.29
C TYR A 237 -0.52 36.54 2.33
N MET A 238 -1.42 35.65 1.93
CA MET A 238 -1.78 34.47 2.70
C MET A 238 -2.28 33.36 1.78
N THR A 239 -2.28 32.14 2.29
CA THR A 239 -2.82 30.96 1.63
C THR A 239 -4.03 30.41 2.39
N ILE A 240 -5.00 29.84 1.69
CA ILE A 240 -6.10 29.04 2.24
C ILE A 240 -6.29 27.78 1.38
N THR A 241 -6.77 26.71 1.98
CA THR A 241 -7.13 25.48 1.26
C THR A 241 -8.48 25.59 0.55
N SER A 242 -8.67 24.79 -0.50
CA SER A 242 -9.96 24.65 -1.20
C SER A 242 -11.05 24.07 -0.30
N GLU A 243 -12.31 24.36 -0.64
CA GLU A 243 -13.53 23.76 -0.06
C GLU A 243 -13.65 23.88 1.47
N ARG A 244 -12.96 24.86 2.06
CA ARG A 244 -13.06 25.18 3.49
C ARG A 244 -14.52 25.40 3.89
N SER A 245 -14.90 24.85 5.04
CA SER A 245 -16.24 25.03 5.61
C SER A 245 -16.57 26.51 5.82
N VAL A 246 -17.82 26.89 5.61
CA VAL A 246 -18.28 28.29 5.73
C VAL A 246 -19.45 28.44 6.71
N PRO A 247 -19.57 29.58 7.42
CA PRO A 247 -18.65 30.74 7.39
C PRO A 247 -17.31 30.44 8.08
N ALA A 248 -16.20 30.86 7.46
CA ALA A 248 -14.86 30.70 8.04
C ALA A 248 -14.18 32.05 8.25
N ASP A 249 -13.62 32.25 9.44
CA ASP A 249 -12.72 33.37 9.71
C ASP A 249 -11.40 33.16 8.95
N VAL A 250 -11.02 34.16 8.13
CA VAL A 250 -9.87 34.10 7.20
C VAL A 250 -8.73 34.98 7.70
N PHE A 251 -9.00 36.26 7.97
CA PHE A 251 -7.96 37.23 8.29
C PHE A 251 -8.47 38.30 9.26
N GLN A 252 -7.79 38.48 10.39
CA GLN A 252 -8.13 39.54 11.35
C GLN A 252 -7.42 40.85 10.98
N ILE A 253 -8.20 41.87 10.67
CA ILE A 253 -7.72 43.24 10.47
C ILE A 253 -7.64 43.93 11.84
N GLN A 254 -6.55 44.66 12.09
CA GLN A 254 -6.36 45.47 13.29
C GLN A 254 -6.06 46.93 12.89
N ALA A 255 -6.56 47.88 13.68
CA ALA A 255 -6.34 49.30 13.46
C ALA A 255 -4.91 49.72 13.82
N THR A 256 -4.26 50.46 12.93
CA THR A 256 -2.91 51.00 13.15
C THR A 256 -2.88 52.22 14.07
N SER A 257 -4.03 52.87 14.26
CA SER A 257 -4.17 54.10 15.04
C SER A 257 -5.27 53.95 16.09
N VAL A 258 -4.86 53.97 17.35
CA VAL A 258 -5.75 53.88 18.52
C VAL A 258 -5.51 55.11 19.39
N TYR A 259 -6.40 56.10 19.31
CA TYR A 259 -6.41 57.27 20.18
C TYR A 259 -7.83 57.54 20.70
N PRO A 260 -7.99 58.16 21.89
CA PRO A 260 -9.30 58.41 22.47
C PRO A 260 -10.22 59.20 21.52
N GLY A 261 -11.45 58.73 21.33
CA GLY A 261 -12.43 59.35 20.43
C GLY A 261 -12.30 58.99 18.94
N ALA A 262 -11.31 58.20 18.53
CA ALA A 262 -11.26 57.63 17.19
C ALA A 262 -12.36 56.55 17.01
N TYR A 263 -13.06 56.58 15.88
CA TYR A 263 -13.92 55.49 15.42
C TYR A 263 -13.35 54.87 14.14
N ASN A 264 -13.21 53.54 14.08
CA ASN A 264 -12.70 52.84 12.90
C ASN A 264 -13.78 51.95 12.27
N ALA A 265 -14.16 52.29 11.03
CA ALA A 265 -14.98 51.44 10.18
C ALA A 265 -14.09 50.60 9.25
N PHE A 266 -14.42 49.32 9.07
CA PHE A 266 -13.71 48.43 8.15
C PHE A 266 -14.64 47.98 7.02
N GLN A 267 -14.17 48.00 5.77
CA GLN A 267 -14.94 47.61 4.59
C GLN A 267 -14.08 46.95 3.52
N ILE A 268 -14.71 46.22 2.60
CA ILE A 268 -14.03 45.73 1.37
C ILE A 268 -14.24 46.78 0.28
N ARG A 269 -13.16 47.47 -0.11
CA ARG A 269 -13.17 48.53 -1.13
C ARG A 269 -13.16 47.98 -2.55
N ALA A 270 -12.43 46.89 -2.79
CA ALA A 270 -12.35 46.21 -4.09
C ALA A 270 -11.99 44.71 -3.94
N GLY A 271 -12.11 43.96 -5.04
CA GLY A 271 -11.67 42.55 -5.14
C GLY A 271 -12.74 41.49 -4.85
N ASN A 272 -13.89 41.87 -4.30
CA ASN A 272 -14.95 40.95 -3.85
C ASN A 272 -16.22 41.02 -4.71
N SER A 273 -16.08 41.04 -6.04
CA SER A 273 -17.22 41.18 -6.97
C SER A 273 -18.22 40.01 -6.94
N GLN A 274 -17.78 38.82 -6.54
CA GLN A 274 -18.63 37.63 -6.43
C GLN A 274 -19.36 37.52 -5.07
N GLY A 275 -18.96 38.32 -4.07
CA GLY A 275 -19.48 38.24 -2.71
C GLY A 275 -19.07 36.95 -2.00
N ASP A 276 -17.84 36.50 -2.23
CA ASP A 276 -17.22 35.32 -1.60
C ASP A 276 -16.76 35.64 -0.18
N PHE A 277 -16.49 36.91 0.11
CA PHE A 277 -16.06 37.40 1.42
C PHE A 277 -17.02 38.45 2.00
N TYR A 278 -16.97 38.66 3.31
CA TYR A 278 -17.56 39.82 3.98
C TYR A 278 -16.72 40.24 5.19
N ILE A 279 -16.97 41.45 5.70
CA ILE A 279 -16.32 41.97 6.90
C ILE A 279 -17.29 41.86 8.08
N ARG A 280 -16.82 41.24 9.16
CA ARG A 280 -17.50 41.19 10.46
C ARG A 280 -16.73 42.06 11.45
N GLN A 281 -17.29 43.22 11.80
CA GLN A 281 -16.72 44.09 12.84
C GLN A 281 -16.69 43.32 14.17
N ILE A 282 -15.54 43.29 14.85
CA ILE A 282 -15.41 42.69 16.20
C ILE A 282 -15.55 43.79 17.25
N ASN A 283 -14.79 44.87 17.10
CA ASN A 283 -14.83 46.02 17.98
C ASN A 283 -14.31 47.28 17.24
N ASN A 284 -14.09 48.39 17.94
CA ASN A 284 -13.63 49.65 17.34
C ASN A 284 -12.17 49.65 16.85
N VAL A 285 -11.41 48.57 17.05
CA VAL A 285 -10.00 48.46 16.62
C VAL A 285 -9.72 47.18 15.83
N SER A 286 -10.71 46.31 15.61
CA SER A 286 -10.53 45.11 14.80
C SER A 286 -11.81 44.60 14.14
N ALA A 287 -11.62 43.96 13.00
CA ALA A 287 -12.65 43.28 12.23
C ALA A 287 -12.08 41.99 11.64
N MET A 288 -12.97 41.05 11.30
CA MET A 288 -12.61 39.78 10.67
C MET A 288 -13.06 39.79 9.22
N LEU A 289 -12.16 39.43 8.31
CA LEU A 289 -12.52 38.97 6.97
C LEU A 289 -13.04 37.54 7.09
N VAL A 290 -14.28 37.32 6.66
CA VAL A 290 -14.97 36.03 6.75
C VAL A 290 -15.30 35.54 5.34
N LEU A 291 -15.02 34.27 5.07
CA LEU A 291 -15.42 33.58 3.86
C LEU A 291 -16.92 33.22 3.95
N ALA A 292 -17.73 33.73 3.02
CA ALA A 292 -19.17 33.50 2.92
C ALA A 292 -19.55 32.24 2.14
N ARG A 293 -18.71 31.81 1.19
CA ARG A 293 -18.98 30.68 0.29
C ARG A 293 -17.73 29.83 0.09
N PRO A 294 -17.84 28.51 -0.11
CA PRO A 294 -16.69 27.68 -0.42
C PRO A 294 -16.00 28.18 -1.68
N VAL A 295 -14.68 28.24 -1.65
CA VAL A 295 -13.85 28.62 -2.81
C VAL A 295 -13.05 27.41 -3.27
N THR A 296 -12.95 27.25 -4.58
CA THR A 296 -12.19 26.18 -5.24
C THR A 296 -10.96 26.81 -5.91
N GLY A 297 -9.80 26.27 -5.61
CA GLY A 297 -8.52 26.63 -6.24
C GLY A 297 -8.21 25.79 -7.48
N PRO A 298 -7.05 26.01 -8.13
CA PRO A 298 -6.10 27.07 -7.84
C PRO A 298 -6.68 28.44 -8.25
N ARG A 299 -6.76 29.38 -7.31
CA ARG A 299 -7.35 30.71 -7.55
C ARG A 299 -6.68 31.78 -6.69
N GLU A 300 -6.67 33.00 -7.18
CA GLU A 300 -6.14 34.17 -6.47
C GLU A 300 -7.23 35.23 -6.30
N TYR A 301 -7.26 35.84 -5.11
CA TYR A 301 -8.06 37.02 -4.81
C TYR A 301 -7.15 38.15 -4.37
N VAL A 302 -7.31 39.35 -4.97
CA VAL A 302 -6.65 40.58 -4.52
C VAL A 302 -7.72 41.48 -3.92
N LEU A 303 -7.78 41.51 -2.59
CA LEU A 303 -8.80 42.24 -1.82
C LEU A 303 -8.21 43.55 -1.28
N ASP A 304 -8.84 44.68 -1.60
CA ASP A 304 -8.51 45.95 -0.95
C ASP A 304 -9.41 46.12 0.27
N LEU A 305 -8.86 45.86 1.46
CA LEU A 305 -9.54 45.97 2.74
C LEU A 305 -9.25 47.37 3.32
N GLU A 306 -10.27 48.22 3.39
CA GLU A 306 -10.13 49.61 3.79
C GLU A 306 -10.54 49.82 5.26
N MET A 307 -9.66 50.45 6.03
CA MET A 307 -9.96 51.02 7.33
C MET A 307 -10.15 52.53 7.19
N VAL A 308 -11.33 53.02 7.56
CA VAL A 308 -11.65 54.44 7.63
C VAL A 308 -11.67 54.88 9.10
N THR A 309 -10.71 55.69 9.50
CA THR A 309 -10.63 56.30 10.83
C THR A 309 -11.30 57.67 10.80
N MET A 310 -12.24 57.90 11.73
CA MET A 310 -12.95 59.16 11.92
C MET A 310 -12.70 59.71 13.32
N ASN A 311 -12.49 61.02 13.46
CA ASN A 311 -12.46 61.71 14.76
C ASN A 311 -13.64 62.69 14.86
N SER A 312 -14.55 62.42 15.80
CA SER A 312 -15.76 63.23 16.04
C SER A 312 -15.48 64.65 16.52
N LEU A 313 -14.30 64.92 17.10
CA LEU A 313 -13.93 66.24 17.62
C LEU A 313 -13.25 67.16 16.59
N MET A 314 -12.67 66.59 15.51
CA MET A 314 -11.79 67.35 14.60
C MET A 314 -12.19 67.25 13.12
N SER A 315 -13.31 66.62 12.79
CA SER A 315 -13.74 66.36 11.39
C SER A 315 -12.68 65.64 10.54
N TYR A 316 -11.75 64.93 11.20
CA TYR A 316 -10.66 64.24 10.54
C TYR A 316 -11.16 62.88 10.05
N ARG A 317 -11.01 62.63 8.73
CA ARG A 317 -11.25 61.35 8.09
C ARG A 317 -9.97 60.92 7.39
N ALA A 318 -9.41 59.77 7.80
CA ALA A 318 -8.31 59.13 7.11
C ALA A 318 -8.72 57.73 6.63
N SER A 319 -8.15 57.30 5.51
CA SER A 319 -8.28 55.95 4.99
C SER A 319 -6.90 55.29 4.93
N SER A 320 -6.83 54.01 5.25
CA SER A 320 -5.68 53.13 4.98
C SER A 320 -6.18 51.83 4.38
N VAL A 321 -5.50 51.33 3.35
CA VAL A 321 -5.86 50.09 2.66
C VAL A 321 -4.84 48.99 2.96
N LEU A 322 -5.34 47.83 3.33
CA LEU A 322 -4.63 46.57 3.32
C LEU A 322 -4.98 45.84 2.02
N ARG A 323 -4.04 45.78 1.08
CA ARG A 323 -4.14 44.94 -0.12
C ARG A 323 -3.73 43.52 0.25
N LEU A 324 -4.72 42.67 0.49
CA LEU A 324 -4.54 41.28 0.86
C LEU A 324 -4.67 40.40 -0.39
N THR A 325 -3.58 39.77 -0.79
CA THR A 325 -3.58 38.70 -1.80
C THR A 325 -3.80 37.36 -1.09
N VAL A 326 -4.91 36.69 -1.42
CA VAL A 326 -5.26 35.36 -0.91
C VAL A 326 -5.09 34.35 -2.03
N PHE A 327 -4.16 33.42 -1.85
CA PHE A 327 -4.02 32.26 -2.72
C PHE A 327 -4.90 31.12 -2.18
N VAL A 328 -5.73 30.55 -3.04
CA VAL A 328 -6.52 29.35 -2.76
C VAL A 328 -5.80 28.18 -3.38
N GLY A 329 -5.21 27.32 -2.55
CA GLY A 329 -4.53 26.10 -2.99
C GLY A 329 -5.52 25.15 -3.69
N ALA A 330 -5.03 24.37 -4.67
CA ALA A 330 -5.88 23.47 -5.46
C ALA A 330 -6.48 22.31 -4.64
N TYR A 331 -5.95 22.03 -3.45
CA TYR A 331 -6.33 20.93 -2.59
C TYR A 331 -6.91 21.42 -1.27
N THR A 332 -7.57 20.52 -0.54
CA THR A 332 -8.28 20.80 0.72
C THR A 332 -7.38 20.71 1.95
N PHE A 333 -6.11 20.30 1.77
CA PHE A 333 -5.11 20.02 2.79
C PHE A 333 -3.85 20.91 2.68
#